data_AF-A0A357R541-F1
#
_entry.id   AF-A0A357R541-F1
#
_cell.length_a   1.000
_cell.length_b   1.000
_cell.length_c   1.000
_cell.angle_alpha   90.00
_cell.angle_beta   90.00
_cell.angle_gamma   90.00
#
_symmetry.space_group_name_H-M   'P 1'
#
loop_
_entity.id
_entity.type
_entity.pdbx_description
1 polymer ?
#
loop_
_entity_poly.entity_id
_entity_poly.type
_entity_poly.pdbx_seq_one_letter_code
_entity_poly.pdbx_strand_id
1 'polypeptide(L)'
;PHWDEDRYDLVQTIELGSAEKMGKFCRAIQAASPVDSFVAPVPGEMPGYQVPVIMAAGTFIQGASLELSADGPVEPPYIVYYQGGLSVQHGMLAIAAALAAISS
;
A
#
# COMPACT_ATOMS: atom_id res chain seq x y z
N PRO A 1 9.64 11.05 6.57
CA PRO A 1 9.29 12.16 7.49
C PRO A 1 8.22 11.71 8.48
N HIS A 2 8.38 12.05 9.76
CA HIS A 2 7.33 11.99 10.76
C HIS A 2 6.18 12.95 10.39
N TRP A 3 5.06 12.84 11.08
CA TRP A 3 3.85 13.61 10.77
C TRP A 3 4.02 15.13 10.97
N ASP A 4 4.99 15.52 11.79
CA ASP A 4 5.35 16.89 12.18
C ASP A 4 6.62 17.42 11.50
N GLU A 5 7.20 16.66 10.56
CA GLU A 5 8.35 17.08 9.77
C GLU A 5 7.93 17.60 8.39
N ASP A 6 8.75 18.46 7.79
CA ASP A 6 8.56 18.95 6.43
C ASP A 6 8.47 17.80 5.41
N ARG A 7 7.59 17.96 4.41
CA ARG A 7 7.35 16.97 3.35
C ARG A 7 7.55 17.58 1.97
N TYR A 8 8.27 16.86 1.13
CA TYR A 8 8.59 17.28 -0.24
C TYR A 8 8.07 16.31 -1.31
N ASP A 9 7.46 15.19 -0.89
CA ASP A 9 6.78 14.22 -1.75
C ASP A 9 5.51 13.67 -1.05
N LEU A 10 4.81 12.75 -1.73
CA LEU A 10 3.61 12.09 -1.21
C LEU A 10 3.91 10.71 -0.59
N VAL A 11 5.15 10.24 -0.63
CA VAL A 11 5.49 8.87 -0.25
C VAL A 11 5.53 8.76 1.26
N GLN A 12 4.74 7.85 1.82
CA GLN A 12 4.78 7.49 3.22
C GLN A 12 5.27 6.05 3.38
N THR A 13 6.42 5.88 4.03
CA THR A 13 6.94 4.55 4.39
C THR A 13 6.33 4.07 5.69
N ILE A 14 5.94 2.80 5.74
CA ILE A 14 5.42 2.12 6.93
C ILE A 14 6.18 0.80 7.10
N GLU A 15 6.86 0.62 8.24
CA GLU A 15 7.53 -0.63 8.58
C GLU A 15 6.53 -1.58 9.27
N LEU A 16 6.29 -2.75 8.67
CA LEU A 16 5.30 -3.70 9.18
C LEU A 16 5.91 -4.85 9.98
N GLY A 17 7.22 -5.12 9.82
CA GLY A 17 7.97 -6.08 10.61
C GLY A 17 7.70 -7.56 10.29
N SER A 18 6.74 -7.88 9.42
CA SER A 18 6.55 -9.24 8.89
C SER A 18 5.92 -9.28 7.51
N ALA A 19 6.27 -10.30 6.72
CA ALA A 19 5.64 -10.58 5.42
C ALA A 19 4.12 -10.79 5.55
N GLU A 20 3.66 -11.37 6.66
CA GLU A 20 2.24 -11.58 6.94
C GLU A 20 1.49 -10.25 7.07
N LYS A 21 2.02 -9.32 7.89
CA LYS A 21 1.42 -8.00 8.07
C LYS A 21 1.43 -7.20 6.78
N MET A 22 2.52 -7.28 6.00
CA MET A 22 2.60 -6.69 4.67
C MET A 22 1.52 -7.22 3.72
N GLY A 23 1.35 -8.54 3.67
CA GLY A 23 0.30 -9.16 2.89
C GLY A 23 -1.11 -8.72 3.31
N LYS A 24 -1.40 -8.71 4.62
CA LYS A 24 -2.69 -8.27 5.17
C LYS A 24 -2.95 -6.79 4.86
N PHE A 25 -1.94 -5.93 5.04
CA PHE A 25 -2.01 -4.50 4.77
C PHE A 25 -2.35 -4.21 3.31
N CYS A 26 -1.55 -4.72 2.36
CA CYS A 26 -1.78 -4.45 0.93
C CYS A 26 -3.11 -5.03 0.43
N ARG A 27 -3.53 -6.22 0.91
CA ARG A 27 -4.85 -6.77 0.56
C ARG A 27 -6.00 -5.90 1.05
N ALA A 28 -5.88 -5.33 2.26
CA ALA A 28 -6.89 -4.42 2.81
C ALA A 28 -6.96 -3.10 2.03
N ILE A 29 -5.81 -2.53 1.62
CA ILE A 29 -5.77 -1.35 0.75
C ILE A 29 -6.45 -1.64 -0.59
N GLN A 30 -6.13 -2.77 -1.24
CA GLN A 30 -6.78 -3.16 -2.49
C GLN A 30 -8.29 -3.34 -2.32
N ALA A 31 -8.74 -4.02 -1.26
CA ALA A 31 -10.16 -4.21 -0.97
C ALA A 31 -10.91 -2.89 -0.70
N ALA A 32 -10.22 -1.86 -0.22
CA ALA A 32 -10.76 -0.52 -0.03
C ALA A 32 -10.65 0.38 -1.27
N SER A 33 -10.18 -0.13 -2.40
CA SER A 33 -10.00 0.62 -3.65
C SER A 33 -11.29 0.65 -4.50
N PRO A 34 -11.52 1.68 -5.34
CA PRO A 34 -12.72 1.77 -6.16
C PRO A 34 -12.74 0.77 -7.33
N VAL A 35 -11.58 0.35 -7.83
CA VAL A 35 -11.43 -0.58 -8.96
C VAL A 35 -10.74 -1.86 -8.48
N ASP A 36 -11.15 -3.01 -9.02
CA ASP A 36 -10.56 -4.33 -8.73
C ASP A 36 -10.47 -4.69 -7.23
N SER A 37 -11.40 -4.19 -6.41
CA SER A 37 -11.40 -4.43 -4.95
C SER A 37 -11.57 -5.90 -4.55
N PHE A 38 -12.14 -6.73 -5.44
CA PHE A 38 -12.28 -8.17 -5.23
C PHE A 38 -11.00 -8.97 -5.56
N VAL A 39 -10.00 -8.33 -6.17
CA VAL A 39 -8.73 -8.98 -6.54
C VAL A 39 -7.77 -8.87 -5.36
N ALA A 40 -7.29 -10.01 -4.85
CA ALA A 40 -6.34 -10.01 -3.74
C ALA A 40 -4.89 -9.96 -4.26
N PRO A 41 -4.10 -8.92 -3.93
CA PRO A 41 -2.72 -8.82 -4.38
C PRO A 41 -1.87 -9.93 -3.77
N VAL A 42 -0.93 -10.44 -4.56
CA VAL A 42 0.06 -11.43 -4.14
C VAL A 42 1.46 -10.96 -4.56
N PRO A 43 2.52 -11.36 -3.86
CA PRO A 43 3.88 -11.09 -4.30
C PRO A 43 4.12 -11.61 -5.71
N GLY A 44 4.66 -10.77 -6.59
CA GLY A 44 4.99 -11.12 -7.97
C GLY A 44 6.35 -10.57 -8.38
N GLU A 45 6.90 -11.13 -9.46
CA GLU A 45 8.14 -10.61 -10.05
C GLU A 45 7.87 -9.23 -10.67
N MET A 46 8.73 -8.26 -10.37
CA MET A 46 8.66 -6.91 -10.93
C MET A 46 10.00 -6.56 -11.59
N PRO A 47 10.02 -6.17 -12.88
CA PRO A 47 11.26 -5.79 -13.55
C PRO A 47 12.05 -4.74 -12.76
N GLY A 48 13.33 -5.02 -12.50
CA GLY A 48 14.22 -4.14 -11.73
C GLY A 48 14.33 -4.48 -10.24
N TYR A 49 13.43 -5.31 -9.69
CA TYR A 49 13.52 -5.80 -8.31
C TYR A 49 14.11 -7.21 -8.27
N GLN A 50 14.99 -7.46 -7.30
CA GLN A 50 15.63 -8.77 -7.09
C GLN A 50 14.76 -9.71 -6.23
N VAL A 51 13.77 -9.16 -5.55
CA VAL A 51 12.82 -9.88 -4.69
C VAL A 51 11.39 -9.62 -5.19
N PRO A 52 10.44 -10.51 -4.90
CA PRO A 52 9.04 -10.28 -5.24
C PRO A 52 8.53 -8.97 -4.63
N VAL A 53 7.68 -8.26 -5.36
CA VAL A 53 6.99 -7.06 -4.90
C VAL A 53 5.51 -7.38 -4.75
N ILE A 54 4.89 -6.91 -3.67
CA ILE A 54 3.43 -6.91 -3.53
C ILE A 54 2.93 -5.48 -3.79
N MET A 55 1.84 -5.36 -4.53
CA MET A 55 1.29 -4.06 -4.93
C MET A 55 -0.23 -4.08 -4.88
N ALA A 56 -0.81 -3.10 -4.18
CA ALA A 56 -2.21 -2.72 -4.24
C ALA A 56 -2.33 -1.45 -5.10
N ALA A 57 -3.08 -1.54 -6.20
CA ALA A 57 -3.21 -0.50 -7.21
C ALA A 57 -4.59 -0.58 -7.88
N GLY A 58 -5.66 -0.55 -7.09
CA GLY A 58 -7.05 -0.51 -7.58
C GLY A 58 -7.44 0.86 -8.12
N THR A 59 -6.70 1.34 -9.11
CA THR A 59 -6.75 2.69 -9.66
C THR A 59 -7.58 2.75 -10.94
N PHE A 60 -8.23 3.87 -11.23
CA PHE A 60 -8.97 4.08 -12.47
C PHE A 60 -8.04 4.13 -13.68
N ILE A 61 -6.87 4.76 -13.52
CA ILE A 61 -5.81 4.76 -14.52
C ILE A 61 -4.73 3.78 -14.09
N GLN A 62 -4.38 2.84 -14.96
CA GLN A 62 -3.38 1.80 -14.66
C GLN A 62 -2.04 2.44 -14.27
N GLY A 63 -1.58 2.14 -13.05
CA GLY A 63 -0.29 2.62 -12.54
C GLY A 63 -0.26 4.08 -12.09
N ALA A 64 -1.42 4.74 -11.96
CA ALA A 64 -1.47 6.12 -11.47
C ALA A 64 -1.20 6.18 -9.95
N SER A 65 -0.03 6.68 -9.57
CA SER A 65 0.38 6.85 -8.16
C SER A 65 -0.16 8.12 -7.49
N LEU A 66 -0.92 8.95 -8.20
CA LEU A 66 -1.74 10.01 -7.60
C LEU A 66 -3.02 9.43 -6.98
N GLU A 67 -3.51 8.31 -7.52
CA GLU A 67 -4.55 7.52 -6.88
C GLU A 67 -3.95 6.69 -5.75
N LEU A 68 -4.81 6.19 -4.86
CA LEU A 68 -4.34 5.51 -3.66
C LEU A 68 -3.65 4.18 -4.02
N SER A 69 -2.41 4.00 -3.58
CA SER A 69 -1.67 2.75 -3.76
C SER A 69 -0.81 2.38 -2.55
N ALA A 70 -0.47 1.10 -2.45
CA ALA A 70 0.44 0.58 -1.45
C ALA A 70 1.28 -0.56 -2.02
N ASP A 71 2.60 -0.42 -2.00
CA ASP A 71 3.51 -1.40 -2.58
C ASP A 71 4.84 -1.52 -1.84
N GLY A 72 5.56 -2.60 -2.07
CA GLY A 72 6.91 -2.76 -1.53
C GLY A 72 7.54 -4.13 -1.82
N PRO A 73 8.88 -4.22 -1.70
CA PRO A 73 9.61 -5.48 -1.81
C PRO A 73 9.32 -6.39 -0.60
N VAL A 74 9.10 -7.68 -0.86
CA VAL A 74 8.76 -8.67 0.18
C VAL A 74 10.04 -9.20 0.83
N GLU A 75 10.68 -8.32 1.59
CA GLU A 75 11.91 -8.60 2.35
C GLU A 75 11.95 -7.81 3.66
N PRO A 76 12.70 -8.25 4.69
CA PRO A 76 12.84 -7.50 5.93
C PRO A 76 13.38 -6.06 5.71
N PRO A 77 12.86 -5.04 6.42
CA PRO A 77 11.89 -5.12 7.52
C PRO A 77 10.42 -5.03 7.08
N TYR A 78 10.12 -5.39 5.83
CA TYR A 78 8.80 -5.41 5.22
C TYR A 78 8.16 -4.03 5.17
N ILE A 79 8.85 -3.11 4.50
CA ILE A 79 8.44 -1.73 4.30
C ILE A 79 7.40 -1.66 3.19
N VAL A 80 6.32 -0.93 3.45
CA VAL A 80 5.34 -0.54 2.43
C VAL A 80 5.47 0.95 2.16
N TYR A 81 5.50 1.31 0.88
CA TYR A 81 5.31 2.65 0.37
C TYR A 81 3.83 2.88 0.14
N TYR A 82 3.23 3.74 0.95
CA TYR A 82 1.83 4.14 0.88
C TYR A 82 1.75 5.57 0.37
N GLN A 83 0.94 5.82 -0.67
CA GLN A 83 0.92 7.11 -1.34
C GLN A 83 -0.38 7.36 -2.10
N GLY A 84 -0.55 8.62 -2.51
CA GLY A 84 -1.68 9.04 -3.33
C GLY A 84 -3.00 9.10 -2.56
N GLY A 85 -4.09 9.24 -3.32
CA GLY A 85 -5.45 9.39 -2.82
C GLY A 85 -6.12 10.62 -3.40
N LEU A 86 -7.20 10.43 -4.16
CA LEU A 86 -7.95 11.53 -4.79
C LEU A 86 -8.83 12.30 -3.81
N SER A 87 -9.15 11.69 -2.67
CA SER A 87 -9.89 12.33 -1.58
C SER A 87 -9.36 11.86 -0.23
N VAL A 88 -9.34 12.76 0.74
CA VAL A 88 -8.90 12.47 2.11
C VAL A 88 -9.79 11.37 2.73
N GLN A 89 -11.08 11.37 2.42
CA GLN A 89 -12.05 10.41 2.91
C GLN A 89 -11.72 8.98 2.46
N HIS A 90 -11.34 8.80 1.19
CA HIS A 90 -10.91 7.50 0.69
C HIS A 90 -9.63 7.02 1.36
N GLY A 91 -8.62 7.90 1.47
CA GLY A 91 -7.39 7.60 2.18
C GLY A 91 -7.63 7.18 3.63
N MET A 92 -8.45 7.92 4.37
CA MET A 92 -8.81 7.62 5.76
C MET A 92 -9.54 6.28 5.91
N LEU A 93 -10.49 5.97 5.02
CA LEU A 93 -11.21 4.71 5.05
C LEU A 93 -10.26 3.53 4.79
N ALA A 94 -9.41 3.64 3.78
CA ALA A 94 -8.48 2.59 3.38
C ALA A 94 -7.41 2.33 4.45
N ILE A 95 -6.79 3.38 5.00
CA ILE A 95 -5.78 3.20 6.05
C ILE A 95 -6.38 2.63 7.33
N ALA A 96 -7.61 3.03 7.71
CA ALA A 96 -8.29 2.46 8.86
C ALA A 96 -8.57 0.96 8.68
N ALA A 97 -9.01 0.54 7.49
CA ALA A 97 -9.20 -0.87 7.16
C ALA A 97 -7.89 -1.67 7.21
N ALA A 98 -6.80 -1.11 6.67
CA ALA A 98 -5.50 -1.77 6.66
C ALA A 98 -4.90 -1.92 8.07
N LEU A 99 -5.03 -0.89 8.92
CA LEU A 99 -4.61 -0.95 10.32
C LEU A 99 -5.41 -1.98 11.12
N ALA A 100 -6.73 -2.07 10.89
CA ALA A 100 -7.57 -3.09 11.51
C ALA A 100 -7.12 -4.50 11.11
N ALA A 101 -6.80 -4.73 9.83
CA ALA A 101 -6.37 -6.02 9.32
C ALA A 101 -5.04 -6.53 9.89
N ILE A 102 -4.10 -5.64 10.23
CA ILE A 102 -2.79 -6.02 10.80
C ILE A 102 -2.77 -6.04 12.35
N SER A 103 -3.84 -5.58 12.99
CA SER A 103 -4.00 -5.58 14.44
C SER A 103 -4.67 -6.85 14.98
N SER A 104 -5.25 -7.66 14.09
CA SER A 104 -5.86 -8.97 14.37
C SER A 104 -4.91 -10.13 14.07
#